data_AF-A0A961TDU1-F1
#
_entry.id   AF-A0A961TDU1-F1
#
_cell.length_a   1.000
_cell.length_b   1.000
_cell.length_c   1.000
_cell.angle_alpha   90.00
_cell.angle_beta   90.00
_cell.angle_gamma   90.00
#
_symmetry.space_group_name_H-M   'P 1'
#
loop_
_entity.id
_entity.type
_entity.pdbx_description
1 polymer ?
#
loop_
_entity_poly.entity_id
_entity_poly.type
_entity_poly.pdbx_seq_one_letter_code
_entity_poly.pdbx_strand_id
1 'polypeptide(L)' 'DAPGWREIGDLFDFTIFLDVSETELEARLIRRWLDHGYEPEAARAKALGNDIPNARLVQRNSRIADLVVQ' A
#
# COMPACT_ATOMS: atom_id res chain seq x y z
N ASP A 1 7.50 10.31 5.31
CA ASP A 1 6.23 10.78 4.71
C ASP A 1 6.44 12.01 3.83
N ALA A 2 5.36 12.48 3.19
CA ALA A 2 5.28 13.75 2.46
C ALA A 2 4.79 14.91 3.36
N PRO A 3 5.04 16.19 3.01
CA PRO A 3 4.45 17.34 3.72
C PRO A 3 2.92 17.22 3.83
N GLY A 4 2.36 17.60 4.98
CA GLY A 4 0.96 17.39 5.36
C GLY A 4 0.69 16.03 6.03
N TRP A 5 1.39 14.98 5.59
CA TRP A 5 1.31 13.63 6.19
C TRP A 5 2.37 13.37 7.25
N ARG A 6 3.46 14.13 7.25
CA ARG A 6 4.53 13.97 8.23
C ARG A 6 4.11 14.47 9.60
N GLU A 7 3.36 15.57 9.62
CA GLU A 7 2.96 16.32 10.81
C GLU A 7 1.91 15.57 11.63
N ILE A 8 1.05 14.77 10.98
CA ILE A 8 0.12 13.89 11.71
C ILE A 8 0.87 12.78 12.47
N GLY A 9 2.13 12.52 12.08
CA GLY A 9 2.97 11.53 12.72
C GLY A 9 3.19 11.80 14.22
N ASP A 10 3.30 13.07 14.60
CA ASP A 10 3.55 13.49 15.99
C ASP A 10 2.30 13.37 16.87
N LEU A 11 1.14 13.07 16.27
CA LEU A 11 -0.12 12.86 16.97
C LEU A 11 -0.35 11.40 17.38
N PHE A 12 0.46 10.46 16.88
CA PHE A 12 0.33 9.04 17.20
C PHE A 12 1.23 8.68 18.38
N ASP A 13 0.67 8.03 19.40
CA ASP A 13 1.45 7.48 20.52
C ASP A 13 2.29 6.26 20.11
N PHE A 14 1.87 5.55 19.06
CA PHE A 14 2.52 4.35 18.54
C PHE A 14 2.14 4.10 17.09
N THR A 15 3.07 3.55 16.30
CA THR A 15 2.87 3.24 14.88
C THR A 15 3.29 1.83 14.52
N ILE A 16 2.53 1.24 13.58
CA ILE A 16 2.80 -0.08 13.03
C ILE A 16 2.83 0.03 11.51
N PHE A 17 3.88 -0.51 10.90
CA PHE A 17 3.97 -0.69 9.45
C PHE A 17 3.83 -2.18 9.11
N LEU A 18 2.94 -2.50 8.17
CA LEU A 18 2.80 -3.86 7.64
C LEU A 18 3.63 -3.99 6.36
N ASP A 19 4.74 -4.71 6.45
CA ASP A 19 5.67 -4.99 5.35
C ASP A 19 5.28 -6.27 4.62
N VAL A 20 4.45 -6.11 3.60
CA VAL A 20 4.02 -7.19 2.72
C VAL A 20 4.91 -7.22 1.47
N SER A 21 5.32 -8.42 1.04
CA SER A 21 6.06 -8.57 -0.22
C SER A 21 5.26 -8.01 -1.41
N GLU A 22 5.94 -7.36 -2.36
CA GLU A 22 5.27 -6.74 -3.51
C GLU A 22 4.51 -7.78 -4.35
N THR A 23 5.07 -9.00 -4.50
CA THR A 23 4.42 -10.11 -5.20
C THR A 23 3.10 -10.51 -4.56
N GLU A 24 3.06 -10.64 -3.24
CA GLU A 24 1.83 -10.97 -2.53
C GLU A 24 0.82 -9.83 -2.57
N LEU A 25 1.29 -8.59 -2.43
CA LEU A 25 0.44 -7.41 -2.52
C LEU A 25 -0.19 -7.28 -3.90
N GLU A 26 0.57 -7.50 -4.98
CA GLU A 26 0.05 -7.50 -6.36
C GLU A 26 -1.02 -8.56 -6.56
N ALA A 27 -0.76 -9.80 -6.13
CA ALA A 27 -1.73 -10.88 -6.23
C ALA A 27 -3.04 -10.54 -5.50
N ARG A 28 -2.95 -10.00 -4.27
CA ARG A 28 -4.11 -9.59 -3.46
C ARG A 28 -4.87 -8.42 -4.09
N LEU A 29 -4.18 -7.43 -4.65
CA LEU A 29 -4.80 -6.26 -5.27
C LEU A 29 -5.50 -6.60 -6.59
N ILE A 30 -4.92 -7.47 -7.41
CA ILE A 30 -5.59 -8.00 -8.61
C ILE A 30 -6.84 -8.78 -8.19
N ARG A 31 -6.70 -9.67 -7.18
CA ARG A 31 -7.82 -10.46 -6.67
C ARG A 31 -8.96 -9.59 -6.16
N ARG A 32 -8.67 -8.52 -5.42
CA ARG A 32 -9.67 -7.54 -4.97
C ARG A 32 -10.53 -7.03 -6.12
N TRP A 33 -9.92 -6.64 -7.24
CA TRP A 33 -10.67 -6.13 -8.39
C TRP A 33 -11.44 -7.22 -9.14
N LEU A 34 -10.91 -8.44 -9.22
CA LEU A 34 -11.67 -9.59 -9.73
C LEU A 34 -12.91 -9.87 -8.87
N ASP A 35 -12.77 -9.80 -7.55
CA ASP A 35 -13.88 -10.02 -6.60
C ASP A 35 -14.94 -8.91 -6.68
N HIS A 36 -14.56 -7.73 -7.18
CA HIS A 36 -15.47 -6.64 -7.55
C HIS A 36 -16.12 -6.80 -8.95
N GLY A 37 -15.87 -7.91 -9.65
CA GLY A 37 -16.50 -8.22 -10.94
C GLY A 37 -15.82 -7.61 -12.16
N TYR A 38 -14.56 -7.14 -12.04
CA TYR A 38 -13.80 -6.68 -13.20
C TYR A 38 -13.22 -7.86 -13.99
N GLU A 39 -13.19 -7.71 -15.32
CA GLU A 39 -12.44 -8.62 -16.19
C GLU A 39 -10.95 -8.64 -15.83
N PRO A 40 -10.23 -9.77 -16.03
CA PRO A 40 -8.84 -9.93 -15.62
C PRO A 40 -7.90 -8.79 -16.04
N GLU A 41 -8.05 -8.32 -17.26
CA GLU A 41 -7.17 -7.28 -17.81
C GLU A 41 -7.49 -5.90 -17.22
N ALA A 42 -8.76 -5.63 -16.93
CA ALA A 42 -9.15 -4.41 -16.24
C ALA A 42 -8.73 -4.42 -14.76
N ALA A 43 -8.79 -5.58 -14.09
CA ALA A 43 -8.32 -5.77 -12.73
C ALA A 43 -6.80 -5.54 -12.62
N ARG A 44 -6.02 -6.11 -13.55
CA ARG A 44 -4.58 -5.87 -13.66
C ARG A 44 -4.26 -4.41 -13.92
N ALA A 45 -4.94 -3.77 -14.86
CA ALA A 45 -4.71 -2.37 -15.18
C ALA A 45 -4.99 -1.45 -13.98
N LYS A 46 -6.03 -1.73 -13.19
CA LYS A 46 -6.31 -0.98 -11.96
C LYS A 46 -5.22 -1.16 -10.89
N ALA A 47 -4.85 -2.41 -10.61
CA ALA A 47 -3.82 -2.71 -9.62
C ALA A 47 -2.47 -2.07 -10.02
N LEU A 48 -2.02 -2.29 -11.25
CA LEU A 48 -0.71 -1.81 -11.73
C LEU A 48 -0.67 -0.31 -12.02
N GLY A 49 -1.81 0.29 -12.38
CA GLY A 49 -1.91 1.70 -12.73
C GLY A 49 -2.04 2.64 -11.53
N ASN A 50 -2.63 2.17 -10.41
CA ASN A 50 -2.89 3.01 -9.24
C ASN A 50 -2.36 2.39 -7.95
N ASP A 51 -2.82 1.17 -7.63
CA ASP A 51 -2.57 0.59 -6.30
C ASP A 51 -1.08 0.28 -6.06
N ILE A 52 -0.40 -0.36 -7.02
CA ILE A 52 1.01 -0.73 -6.91
C ILE A 52 1.93 0.50 -6.90
N PRO A 53 1.76 1.52 -7.78
CA PRO A 53 2.49 2.77 -7.66
C PRO A 53 2.33 3.44 -6.29
N ASN A 54 1.11 3.46 -5.74
CA ASN A 54 0.86 4.01 -4.40
C ASN A 54 1.51 3.17 -3.30
N ALA A 55 1.45 1.85 -3.39
CA ALA A 55 2.11 0.96 -2.44
C ALA A 55 3.64 1.20 -2.42
N ARG A 56 4.26 1.30 -3.60
CA ARG A 56 5.69 1.62 -3.72
C ARG A 56 6.01 3.02 -3.17
N LEU A 57 5.14 4.00 -3.40
CA LEU A 57 5.29 5.35 -2.84
C LEU A 57 5.31 5.30 -1.32
N VAL A 58 4.33 4.61 -0.71
CA VAL A 58 4.23 4.41 0.74
C VAL A 58 5.47 3.68 1.27
N GLN A 59 5.86 2.55 0.68
CA GLN A 59 7.02 1.78 1.15
C GLN A 59 8.33 2.58 1.11
N ARG A 60 8.52 3.41 0.08
CA ARG A 60 9.74 4.22 -0.09
C ARG A 60 9.76 5.49 0.76
N ASN A 61 8.59 6.06 1.03
CA ASN A 61 8.50 7.39 1.62
C ASN A 61 7.87 7.40 3.00
N SER A 62 7.41 6.29 3.56
CA SER A 62 6.90 6.27 4.95
C SER A 62 8.02 6.61 5.94
N ARG A 63 7.69 7.26 7.05
CA ARG A 63 8.61 7.30 8.20
C ARG A 63 8.85 5.90 8.76
N ILE A 64 9.92 5.74 9.52
CA ILE A 64 10.16 4.53 10.30
C ILE A 64 9.04 4.40 11.35
N ALA A 65 8.38 3.25 11.38
CA ALA A 65 7.37 2.93 12.39
C ALA A 65 8.01 2.31 13.64
N ASP A 66 7.32 2.40 14.77
CA ASP A 66 7.77 1.80 16.03
C ASP A 66 7.83 0.26 15.96
N LEU A 67 6.92 -0.33 15.18
CA LEU A 67 6.88 -1.77 14.90
C LEU A 67 6.68 -2.02 13.42
N VAL A 68 7.43 -2.98 12.88
CA VAL A 68 7.21 -3.54 11.54
C VAL A 68 6.75 -5.00 11.66
N VAL A 69 5.64 -5.33 11.02
CA VAL A 69 5.06 -6.68 10.97
C VAL A 69 5.10 -7.18 9.53
N GLN A 70 5.39 -8.47 9.33
CA GLN A 70 5.45 -9.11 8.01
C GLN A 70 4.28 -10.09 7.82
#